data_AF-A0A170QU78-F1
#
_entry.id   AF-A0A170QU78-F1
#
_cell.length_a   1.000
_cell.length_b   1.000
_cell.length_c   1.000
_cell.angle_alpha   90.00
_cell.angle_beta   90.00
_cell.angle_gamma   90.00
#
_symmetry.space_group_name_H-M   'P 1'
#
loop_
_entity.id
_entity.type
_entity.pdbx_description
1 polymer ?
#
loop_
_entity_poly.entity_id
_entity_poly.type
_entity_poly.pdbx_seq_one_letter_code
_entity_poly.pdbx_strand_id
1 'polypeptide(L)' 'KVVNVSKQIVKSLPTTLTILGPAPAPISLLNRQYRYRILIKVQNNIVIQKLLTRYKEYYASTGKVKIIIDVDPINFM' A
#
# COMPACT_ATOMS: atom_id res chain seq x y z
N LYS A 1 -4.35 -8.89 -10.79
CA LYS A 1 -3.38 -7.76 -10.95
C LYS A 1 -3.03 -7.13 -9.61
N VAL A 2 -3.96 -6.45 -8.92
CA VAL A 2 -3.68 -5.76 -7.63
C VAL A 2 -3.20 -6.69 -6.51
N VAL A 3 -3.73 -7.93 -6.43
CA VAL A 3 -3.35 -8.94 -5.42
C VAL A 3 -1.86 -9.31 -5.50
N ASN A 4 -1.35 -9.48 -6.72
CA ASN A 4 0.06 -9.87 -6.91
C ASN A 4 0.97 -8.68 -6.62
N VAL A 5 0.57 -7.47 -7.03
CA VAL A 5 1.32 -6.25 -6.75
C VAL A 5 1.37 -5.97 -5.25
N SER A 6 0.26 -6.14 -4.52
CA SER A 6 0.25 -5.93 -3.07
C SER A 6 1.14 -6.92 -2.33
N LYS A 7 1.15 -8.20 -2.72
CA LYS A 7 2.10 -9.21 -2.22
C LYS A 7 3.55 -8.85 -2.52
N GLN A 8 3.84 -8.37 -3.73
CA GLN A 8 5.19 -7.94 -4.12
C GLN A 8 5.67 -6.75 -3.30
N ILE A 9 4.81 -5.73 -3.10
CA ILE A 9 5.13 -4.57 -2.27
C ILE A 9 5.47 -5.04 -0.85
N VAL A 10 4.61 -5.84 -0.21
CA VAL A 10 4.85 -6.35 1.15
C VAL A 10 6.17 -7.11 1.25
N LYS A 11 6.47 -7.96 0.27
CA LYS A 11 7.74 -8.70 0.23
C LYS A 11 8.97 -7.80 0.08
N SER A 12 8.83 -6.64 -0.58
CA SER A 12 9.93 -5.71 -0.82
C SER A 12 10.15 -4.69 0.30
N LEU A 13 9.24 -4.61 1.27
CA LEU A 13 9.37 -3.70 2.41
C LEU A 13 10.39 -4.22 3.44
N PRO A 14 11.09 -3.33 4.16
CA PRO A 14 12.02 -3.74 5.21
C PRO A 14 11.33 -4.52 6.33
N THR A 15 11.98 -5.58 6.81
CA THR A 15 11.49 -6.43 7.91
C THR A 15 11.48 -5.73 9.27
N THR A 16 12.16 -4.58 9.40
CA THR A 16 12.13 -3.74 10.60
C THR A 16 10.79 -3.01 10.78
N LEU A 17 9.94 -2.97 9.74
CA LEU A 17 8.62 -2.37 9.81
C LEU A 17 7.59 -3.40 10.26
N THR A 18 6.63 -2.97 11.07
CA THR A 18 5.46 -3.80 11.35
C THR A 18 4.46 -3.63 10.21
N ILE A 19 4.25 -4.70 9.45
CA ILE A 19 3.38 -4.70 8.27
C ILE A 19 2.20 -5.64 8.52
N LEU A 20 0.99 -5.16 8.27
CA LEU A 20 -0.23 -5.94 8.37
C LEU A 20 -0.93 -5.98 7.01
N GLY A 21 -1.28 -7.19 6.57
CA GLY A 21 -1.81 -7.46 5.23
C GLY A 21 -0.80 -8.14 4.30
N PRO A 22 -1.01 -8.08 2.97
CA PRO A 22 -2.04 -7.32 2.28
C PRO A 22 -3.44 -7.94 2.48
N ALA A 23 -4.45 -7.10 2.66
CA ALA A 23 -5.83 -7.53 2.85
C ALA A 23 -6.76 -6.83 1.84
N PRO A 24 -7.90 -7.46 1.45
CA PRO A 24 -8.93 -6.74 0.71
C PRO A 24 -9.42 -5.53 1.51
N ALA A 25 -9.75 -4.44 0.80
CA ALA A 25 -10.46 -3.33 1.42
C ALA A 25 -11.88 -3.75 1.84
N PRO A 26 -12.52 -3.04 2.79
CA PRO A 26 -13.87 -3.37 3.28
C PRO A 26 -14.89 -3.54 2.15
N ILE A 27 -14.80 -2.66 1.15
CA ILE A 27 -15.46 -2.81 -0.14
C ILE A 27 -14.37 -3.17 -1.16
N SER A 28 -14.21 -4.46 -1.40
CA SER A 28 -13.11 -5.03 -2.19
C SER A 28 -13.19 -4.74 -3.69
N LEU A 29 -14.38 -4.44 -4.23
CA LEU A 29 -14.61 -4.07 -5.63
C LEU A 29 -15.44 -2.77 -5.69
N LEU A 30 -14.90 -1.74 -6.34
CA LEU A 30 -15.60 -0.47 -6.57
C LEU A 30 -15.28 0.02 -7.98
N ASN A 31 -16.28 0.44 -8.74
CA ASN A 31 -16.10 0.91 -10.13
C ASN A 31 -15.27 -0.07 -10.98
N ARG A 32 -15.57 -1.37 -10.86
CA ARG A 32 -14.86 -2.49 -11.55
C ARG A 32 -13.37 -2.59 -11.21
N GLN A 33 -12.90 -1.94 -10.15
CA GLN A 33 -11.52 -1.99 -9.68
C GLN A 33 -11.43 -2.67 -8.32
N TYR A 34 -10.56 -3.67 -8.24
CA TYR A 34 -10.26 -4.34 -6.98
C TYR A 34 -9.37 -3.48 -6.08
N ARG A 35 -9.68 -3.44 -4.78
CA ARG A 35 -8.98 -2.64 -3.78
C ARG A 35 -8.39 -3.50 -2.69
N TYR A 36 -7.12 -3.25 -2.41
CA TYR A 36 -6.35 -3.90 -1.37
C TYR A 36 -5.65 -2.83 -0.54
N ARG A 37 -5.46 -3.14 0.74
CA ARG A 37 -4.79 -2.28 1.71
C ARG A 37 -3.66 -3.03 2.40
N ILE A 38 -2.65 -2.25 2.78
CA ILE A 38 -1.51 -2.68 3.60
C ILE A 38 -1.42 -1.63 4.71
N LEU A 39 -1.39 -2.07 5.95
CA LEU A 39 -1.15 -1.18 7.08
C LEU A 39 0.31 -1.29 7.48
N ILE A 40 1.01 -0.16 7.53
CA ILE A 40 2.41 -0.09 7.90
C ILE A 40 2.49 0.72 9.20
N LYS A 41 2.94 0.10 10.28
CA LYS A 41 3.20 0.78 11.54
C LYS A 41 4.69 1.09 11.63
N VAL A 42 5.02 2.36 11.85
CA VAL A 42 6.38 2.86 11.95
C VAL A 42 6.56 3.72 13.19
N GLN A 43 7.76 3.75 13.74
CA GLN A 43 8.11 4.69 14.82
C GLN A 43 8.51 6.07 14.30
N ASN A 44 9.06 6.14 13.07
CA ASN A 44 9.44 7.39 12.41
C ASN A 44 8.95 7.42 10.96
N ASN A 45 8.27 8.51 10.60
CA ASN A 45 7.52 8.62 9.36
C ASN A 45 8.37 9.10 8.16
N ILE A 46 9.52 9.76 8.38
CA ILE A 46 10.26 10.46 7.31
C ILE A 46 10.84 9.50 6.27
N VAL A 47 11.47 8.40 6.71
CA VAL A 47 12.12 7.44 5.81
C VAL A 47 11.09 6.64 5.01
N ILE A 48 10.00 6.23 5.66
CA ILE A 48 8.96 5.42 5.02
C ILE A 48 8.18 6.22 3.98
N GLN A 49 7.91 7.50 4.22
CA GLN A 49 7.23 8.36 3.24
C GLN A 49 8.01 8.42 1.92
N LYS A 50 9.33 8.62 1.98
CA LYS A 50 10.17 8.64 0.77
C LYS A 50 10.11 7.31 0.01
N LEU A 51 10.16 6.19 0.74
CA LEU A 51 10.06 4.85 0.15
C LEU A 51 8.69 4.64 -0.52
N LEU A 52 7.59 4.96 0.16
CA LEU A 52 6.23 4.79 -0.35
C LEU A 52 5.94 5.70 -1.55
N THR A 53 6.46 6.94 -1.56
CA THR A 53 6.36 7.85 -2.69
C THR A 53 7.04 7.28 -3.93
N ARG A 54 8.22 6.67 -3.81
CA ARG A 54 8.89 5.99 -4.94
C ARG A 54 8.07 4.84 -5.49
N TYR A 55 7.44 4.03 -4.63
CA TYR A 55 6.53 2.99 -5.10
C TYR A 55 5.34 3.60 -5.86
N LYS A 56 4.71 4.65 -5.31
CA LYS A 56 3.59 5.35 -5.95
C LYS A 56 3.98 5.83 -7.36
N GLU A 57 5.15 6.46 -7.52
CA GLU A 57 5.66 6.94 -8.80
C GLU A 57 5.93 5.79 -9.78
N TYR A 58 6.61 4.73 -9.34
CA TYR A 58 6.89 3.56 -10.16
C TYR A 58 5.61 2.87 -10.66
N TYR A 59 4.61 2.69 -9.79
CA TYR A 59 3.37 2.03 -10.22
C TYR A 59 2.46 2.94 -11.04
N ALA A 60 2.55 4.26 -10.84
CA ALA A 60 1.91 5.25 -11.71
C ALA A 60 2.47 5.18 -13.14
N SER A 61 3.79 5.08 -13.32
CA SER A 61 4.41 5.03 -14.65
C SER A 61 4.14 3.72 -15.39
N THR A 62 3.98 2.60 -14.68
CA THR A 62 3.68 1.29 -15.30
C THR A 62 2.20 1.08 -15.65
N GLY A 63 1.29 1.94 -15.18
CA GLY A 63 -0.16 1.76 -15.37
C GLY A 63 -0.70 0.46 -14.76
N LYS A 64 0.04 -0.17 -13.84
CA LYS A 64 -0.34 -1.49 -13.29
C LYS A 64 -1.45 -1.36 -12.26
N VAL A 65 -1.27 -0.47 -11.30
CA VAL A 65 -2.19 -0.22 -10.19
C VAL A 65 -2.11 1.25 -9.78
N LYS A 66 -3.19 1.78 -9.20
CA LYS A 66 -3.16 3.09 -8.53
C LYS A 66 -2.82 2.88 -7.07
N ILE A 67 -1.82 3.62 -6.58
CA ILE A 67 -1.43 3.63 -5.15
C ILE A 67 -1.90 4.93 -4.51
N ILE A 68 -2.56 4.80 -3.37
CA ILE A 68 -2.96 5.90 -2.49
C ILE A 68 -2.26 5.66 -1.16
N ILE A 69 -1.63 6.71 -0.64
CA ILE A 69 -0.93 6.69 0.65
C ILE A 69 -1.76 7.57 1.58
N ASP A 70 -2.21 6.99 2.68
CA ASP A 70 -2.95 7.66 3.74
C ASP A 70 -2.07 7.66 5.00
N VAL A 71 -1.75 8.84 5.50
CA VAL A 71 -0.86 9.04 6.65
C VAL A 71 -1.73 9.37 7.85
N ASP A 72 -1.55 8.61 8.93
CA ASP A 72 -2.34 8.73 10.15
C ASP A 72 -3.86 8.77 9.89
N PRO A 73 -4.41 7.73 9.22
CA PRO A 73 -5.82 7.69 8.86
C PRO A 73 -6.69 7.74 10.11
N ILE A 74 -7.66 8.66 10.14
CA ILE A 74 -8.64 8.78 11.21
C ILE A 74 -9.51 7.51 11.31
N ASN A 75 -9.76 6.84 10.19
CA ASN A 75 -10.56 5.62 10.16
C ASN A 75 -9.94 4.58 9.21
N PHE A 76 -9.77 3.36 9.71
CA PHE A 76 -9.33 2.20 8.94
C PHE A 76 -10.44 1.15 8.78
N MET A 77 -11.70 1.48 9.12
CA MET A 77 -12.84 0.58 8.92
C MET A 77 -13.31 0.49 7.48
#